data_AF-A0A925H4H2-F1
#
_entry.id   AF-A0A925H4H2-F1
#
_cell.length_a   1.000
_cell.length_b   1.000
_cell.length_c   1.000
_cell.angle_alpha   90.00
_cell.angle_beta   90.00
_cell.angle_gamma   90.00
#
_symmetry.space_group_name_H-M   'P 1'
#
loop_
_entity.id
_entity.type
_entity.pdbx_description
1 polymer ?
#
loop_
_entity_poly.entity_id
_entity_poly.type
_entity_poly.pdbx_seq_one_letter_code
_entity_poly.pdbx_strand_id
1 'polypeptide(L)'
;FQSIFTGLLGPGELLPLPTRIVVGISDFLAGIGGLVLLGAIVVSVIGIRFYYKTPKGHRMLDGLMLKIPIIGGILRKIAIARFSRTLSTLLSSGVPILQSLDITARTAGNVILEEAINKIRVGVERGETVTEPLKASEVFPNMVAQMVGIGEQTGALDAMLGKIADFYEQEVDSAIASLLTLIEPVMIGFLGVTIGSIVIAMYLPLFTLIGKMSQGN
;
A
#
# COMPACT_ATOMS: atom_id res chain seq x y z
N PHE A 1 -13.92 3.77 33.00
CA PHE A 1 -12.67 4.56 33.09
C PHE A 1 -12.91 5.92 33.75
N GLN A 2 -13.90 6.69 33.28
CA GLN A 2 -14.30 7.98 33.87
C GLN A 2 -14.58 7.90 35.39
N SER A 3 -15.31 6.88 35.85
CA SER A 3 -15.67 6.67 37.28
C SER A 3 -14.48 6.50 38.22
N ILE A 4 -13.34 5.98 37.73
CA ILE A 4 -12.12 5.79 38.52
C ILE A 4 -11.43 7.14 38.76
N PHE A 5 -11.43 8.02 37.76
CA PHE A 5 -10.78 9.34 37.86
C PHE A 5 -11.64 10.39 38.55
N THR A 6 -12.97 10.35 38.36
CA THR A 6 -13.91 11.22 39.11
C THR A 6 -14.05 10.83 40.57
N GLY A 7 -13.64 9.62 40.97
CA GLY A 7 -13.55 9.23 42.38
C GLY A 7 -12.27 9.74 43.07
N LEU A 8 -11.22 10.04 42.30
CA LEU A 8 -9.92 10.54 42.79
C LEU A 8 -9.85 12.07 42.84
N LEU A 9 -10.59 12.75 41.97
CA LEU A 9 -10.71 14.20 41.90
C LEU A 9 -12.10 14.55 42.47
N GLY A 10 -12.16 15.30 43.57
CA GLY A 10 -13.41 15.60 44.28
C GLY A 10 -14.53 16.18 43.39
N PRO A 11 -15.80 16.13 43.85
CA PRO A 11 -16.96 16.49 43.03
C PRO A 11 -16.85 17.94 42.52
N GLY A 12 -16.82 18.09 41.18
CA GLY A 12 -16.83 19.39 40.50
C GLY A 12 -15.51 19.80 39.84
N GLU A 13 -14.42 19.04 39.99
CA GLU A 13 -13.15 19.34 39.32
C GLU A 13 -13.09 18.80 37.89
N LEU A 14 -12.79 19.70 36.96
CA LEU A 14 -12.63 19.39 35.55
C LEU A 14 -11.41 18.48 35.34
N LEU A 15 -11.63 17.27 34.82
CA LEU A 15 -10.56 16.34 34.44
C LEU A 15 -9.47 17.05 33.62
N PRO A 16 -8.17 16.75 33.81
CA PRO A 16 -7.13 17.30 32.95
C PRO A 16 -7.38 17.01 31.46
N LEU A 17 -6.94 17.91 30.56
CA LEU A 17 -7.22 17.82 29.12
C LEU A 17 -6.87 16.45 28.48
N PRO A 18 -5.71 15.82 28.77
CA PRO A 18 -5.39 14.50 28.22
C PRO A 18 -6.40 13.42 28.64
N THR A 19 -6.85 13.45 29.90
CA THR A 19 -7.81 12.50 30.45
C THR A 19 -9.19 12.66 29.82
N ARG A 20 -9.62 13.90 29.51
CA ARG A 20 -10.90 14.14 28.80
C ARG A 20 -10.89 13.58 27.37
N ILE A 21 -9.77 13.68 26.66
CA ILE A 21 -9.63 13.14 25.31
C ILE A 21 -9.76 11.61 25.34
N VAL A 22 -9.07 10.94 26.27
CA VAL A 22 -9.14 9.48 26.41
C VAL A 22 -10.55 9.00 26.78
N VAL A 23 -11.21 9.68 27.72
CA VAL A 23 -12.60 9.36 28.10
C VAL A 23 -13.55 9.59 26.92
N GLY A 24 -13.40 10.70 26.20
CA GLY A 24 -14.22 10.99 25.01
C GLY A 24 -14.09 9.95 23.90
N ILE A 25 -12.87 9.44 23.64
CA ILE A 25 -12.65 8.34 22.68
C ILE A 25 -13.31 7.05 23.18
N SER A 26 -13.17 6.74 24.47
CA SER A 26 -13.79 5.56 25.09
C SER A 26 -15.31 5.60 24.97
N ASP A 27 -15.94 6.73 25.29
CA ASP A 27 -17.39 6.88 25.26
C ASP A 27 -17.92 6.87 23.81
N PHE A 28 -17.16 7.44 22.86
CA PHE A 28 -17.48 7.38 21.44
C PHE A 28 -17.44 5.94 20.90
N LEU A 29 -16.39 5.17 21.25
CA LEU A 29 -16.23 3.78 20.80
C LEU A 29 -17.20 2.82 21.50
N ALA A 30 -17.49 3.02 22.79
CA ALA A 30 -18.42 2.19 23.56
C ALA A 30 -19.89 2.52 23.27
N GLY A 31 -20.17 3.71 22.73
CA GLY A 31 -21.52 4.15 22.37
C GLY A 31 -21.91 3.85 20.93
N ILE A 32 -22.97 4.54 20.48
CA ILE A 32 -23.49 4.44 19.10
C ILE A 32 -22.44 4.84 18.05
N GLY A 33 -21.48 5.69 18.42
CA GLY A 33 -20.37 6.11 17.56
C GLY A 33 -19.52 4.94 17.04
N GLY A 34 -19.23 3.95 17.89
CA GLY A 34 -18.50 2.74 17.50
C GLY A 34 -19.24 1.90 16.47
N LEU A 35 -20.56 1.74 16.63
CA LEU A 35 -21.42 1.05 15.67
C LEU A 35 -21.52 1.81 14.33
N VAL A 36 -21.64 3.13 14.37
CA VAL A 36 -21.64 3.99 13.17
C VAL A 36 -20.31 3.88 12.43
N LEU A 37 -19.19 3.85 13.15
CA LEU A 37 -17.86 3.74 12.56
C LEU A 37 -17.63 2.36 11.92
N LEU A 38 -18.07 1.28 12.58
CA LEU A 38 -18.10 -0.06 11.99
C LEU A 38 -18.97 -0.12 10.74
N GLY A 39 -20.18 0.44 10.81
CA GLY A 39 -21.10 0.54 9.67
C GLY A 39 -20.48 1.31 8.51
N ALA A 40 -19.82 2.44 8.78
CA ALA A 40 -19.13 3.25 7.79
C ALA A 40 -17.97 2.48 7.13
N ILE A 41 -17.19 1.71 7.90
CA ILE A 41 -16.13 0.85 7.36
C ILE A 41 -16.73 -0.21 6.43
N VAL A 42 -17.77 -0.92 6.87
CA VAL A 42 -18.41 -1.98 6.07
C VAL A 42 -19.00 -1.41 4.78
N VAL A 43 -19.74 -0.30 4.86
CA VAL A 43 -20.30 0.39 3.68
C VAL A 43 -19.19 0.88 2.75
N SER A 44 -18.09 1.42 3.29
CA SER A 44 -16.95 1.86 2.50
C SER A 44 -16.27 0.69 1.79
N VAL A 45 -16.04 -0.43 2.47
CA VAL A 45 -15.45 -1.64 1.87
C VAL A 45 -16.34 -2.21 0.77
N ILE A 46 -17.66 -2.29 1.02
CA ILE A 46 -18.62 -2.77 0.02
C ILE A 46 -18.70 -1.79 -1.16
N GLY A 47 -18.73 -0.49 -0.90
CA GLY A 47 -18.74 0.56 -1.90
C GLY A 47 -17.49 0.55 -2.77
N ILE A 48 -16.30 0.42 -2.15
CA ILE A 48 -15.03 0.27 -2.87
C ILE A 48 -15.03 -1.00 -3.71
N ARG A 49 -15.49 -2.14 -3.17
CA ARG A 49 -15.61 -3.39 -3.95
C ARG A 49 -16.56 -3.26 -5.13
N PHE A 50 -17.70 -2.61 -4.93
CA PHE A 50 -18.67 -2.41 -6.00
C PHE A 50 -18.12 -1.44 -7.07
N TYR A 51 -17.44 -0.38 -6.63
CA TYR A 51 -16.76 0.55 -7.52
C TYR A 51 -15.62 -0.12 -8.30
N TYR A 52 -14.83 -1.00 -7.67
CA TYR A 52 -13.76 -1.76 -8.33
C TYR A 52 -14.28 -2.72 -9.39
N LYS A 53 -15.55 -3.13 -9.35
CA LYS A 53 -16.20 -3.92 -10.41
C LYS A 53 -16.59 -3.10 -11.65
N THR A 54 -16.60 -1.77 -11.57
CA THR A 54 -16.84 -0.93 -12.75
C THR A 54 -15.53 -0.65 -13.49
N PRO A 55 -15.52 -0.64 -14.84
CA PRO A 55 -14.29 -0.47 -15.63
C PRO A 55 -13.58 0.87 -15.36
N LYS A 56 -14.34 1.94 -15.07
CA LYS A 56 -13.77 3.24 -14.65
C LYS A 56 -13.16 3.18 -13.24
N GLY A 57 -13.79 2.44 -12.33
CA GLY A 57 -13.29 2.31 -10.95
C GLY A 57 -12.03 1.48 -10.86
N HIS A 58 -11.95 0.40 -11.64
CA HIS A 58 -10.75 -0.43 -11.77
C HIS A 58 -9.55 0.42 -12.26
N ARG A 59 -9.72 1.19 -13.34
CA ARG A 59 -8.69 2.08 -13.90
C ARG A 59 -8.26 3.19 -12.93
N MET A 60 -9.20 3.82 -12.24
CA MET A 60 -8.92 4.91 -11.32
C MET A 60 -8.21 4.42 -10.06
N LEU A 61 -8.67 3.32 -9.46
CA LEU A 61 -8.08 2.77 -8.24
C LEU A 61 -6.69 2.20 -8.49
N ASP A 62 -6.49 1.47 -9.58
CA ASP A 62 -5.16 0.97 -9.96
C ASP A 62 -4.18 2.13 -10.24
N GLY A 63 -4.64 3.19 -10.92
CA GLY A 63 -3.83 4.39 -11.16
C GLY A 63 -3.51 5.18 -9.90
N LEU A 64 -4.45 5.25 -8.95
CA LEU A 64 -4.23 5.90 -7.66
C LEU A 64 -3.26 5.10 -6.80
N MET A 65 -3.39 3.77 -6.78
CA MET A 65 -2.49 2.86 -6.07
C MET A 65 -1.04 2.98 -6.57
N LEU A 66 -0.84 3.09 -7.90
CA LEU A 66 0.49 3.31 -8.48
C LEU A 66 1.13 4.66 -8.11
N LYS A 67 0.33 5.67 -7.73
CA LYS A 67 0.82 6.99 -7.29
C LYS A 67 1.15 7.07 -5.79
N ILE A 68 0.81 6.05 -5.00
CA ILE A 68 1.18 6.00 -3.59
C ILE A 68 2.70 5.79 -3.49
N PRO A 69 3.48 6.70 -2.88
CA PRO A 69 4.95 6.72 -3.01
C PRO A 69 5.66 5.43 -2.58
N ILE A 70 5.06 4.68 -1.64
CA ILE A 70 5.66 3.46 -1.08
C ILE A 70 5.03 2.20 -1.71
N ILE A 71 3.70 2.13 -1.77
CA ILE A 71 2.97 0.96 -2.27
C ILE A 71 3.01 0.88 -3.79
N GLY A 72 2.86 2.01 -4.48
CA GLY A 72 2.78 2.07 -5.94
C GLY A 72 4.06 1.63 -6.63
N GLY A 73 5.22 1.98 -6.06
CA GLY A 73 6.51 1.51 -6.54
C GLY A 73 6.64 -0.01 -6.46
N ILE A 74 6.19 -0.62 -5.36
CA ILE A 74 6.24 -2.07 -5.15
C ILE A 74 5.26 -2.77 -6.08
N LEU A 75 4.02 -2.31 -6.18
CA LEU A 75 3.00 -2.88 -7.08
C LEU A 75 3.46 -2.86 -8.53
N ARG A 76 4.08 -1.75 -8.98
CA ARG A 76 4.66 -1.68 -10.32
C ARG A 76 5.76 -2.71 -10.53
N LYS A 77 6.69 -2.85 -9.58
CA LYS A 77 7.77 -3.86 -9.64
C LYS A 77 7.21 -5.28 -9.69
N ILE A 78 6.21 -5.60 -8.86
CA ILE A 78 5.52 -6.91 -8.86
C ILE A 78 4.89 -7.19 -10.23
N ALA A 79 4.20 -6.19 -10.79
CA ALA A 79 3.51 -6.34 -12.06
C ALA A 79 4.50 -6.57 -13.21
N ILE A 80 5.62 -5.85 -13.23
CA ILE A 80 6.72 -6.05 -14.21
C ILE A 80 7.36 -7.43 -14.02
N ALA A 81 7.70 -7.83 -12.79
CA ALA A 81 8.27 -9.15 -12.50
C ALA A 81 7.37 -10.27 -13.03
N ARG A 82 6.07 -10.22 -12.71
CA ARG A 82 5.10 -11.22 -13.17
C ARG A 82 4.95 -11.24 -14.68
N PHE A 83 4.87 -10.06 -15.31
CA PHE A 83 4.83 -9.94 -16.77
C PHE A 83 6.07 -10.59 -17.40
N SER A 84 7.27 -10.21 -16.97
CA SER A 84 8.53 -10.72 -17.51
C SER A 84 8.70 -12.21 -17.28
N ARG A 85 8.39 -12.71 -16.08
CA ARG A 85 8.44 -14.14 -15.74
C ARG A 85 7.53 -14.95 -16.64
N THR A 86 6.26 -14.56 -16.70
CA THR A 86 5.24 -15.29 -17.47
C THR A 86 5.57 -15.26 -18.96
N LEU A 87 5.99 -14.11 -19.49
CA LEU A 87 6.34 -13.97 -20.91
C LEU A 87 7.57 -14.81 -21.25
N SER A 88 8.61 -14.78 -20.40
CA SER A 88 9.81 -15.62 -20.53
C SER A 88 9.43 -17.10 -20.59
N THR A 89 8.65 -17.60 -19.63
CA THR A 89 8.23 -19.01 -19.59
C THR A 89 7.46 -19.44 -20.83
N LEU A 90 6.52 -18.61 -21.30
CA LEU A 90 5.74 -18.91 -22.50
C LEU A 90 6.61 -18.94 -23.76
N LEU A 91 7.51 -17.96 -23.91
CA LEU A 91 8.43 -17.90 -25.06
C LEU A 91 9.44 -19.04 -25.06
N SER A 92 10.04 -19.40 -23.91
CA SER A 92 10.92 -20.58 -23.81
C SER A 92 10.18 -21.89 -24.09
N SER A 93 8.86 -21.92 -23.89
CA SER A 93 8.00 -23.07 -24.23
C SER A 93 7.59 -23.08 -25.71
N GLY A 94 8.06 -22.13 -26.53
CA GLY A 94 7.74 -22.03 -27.95
C GLY A 94 6.37 -21.44 -28.26
N VAL A 95 5.69 -20.82 -27.29
CA VAL A 95 4.38 -20.18 -27.52
C VAL A 95 4.58 -18.90 -28.35
N PRO A 96 3.80 -18.70 -29.44
CA PRO A 96 3.93 -17.51 -30.29
C PRO A 96 3.79 -16.20 -29.50
N ILE A 97 4.64 -15.22 -29.81
CA ILE A 97 4.75 -13.97 -29.04
C ILE A 97 3.42 -13.22 -28.88
N LEU A 98 2.59 -13.17 -29.92
CA LEU A 98 1.28 -12.52 -29.86
C LEU A 98 0.31 -13.20 -28.88
N GLN A 99 0.36 -14.52 -28.81
CA GLN A 99 -0.42 -15.31 -27.85
C GLN A 99 0.15 -15.15 -26.44
N SER A 100 1.48 -15.16 -26.30
CA SER A 100 2.15 -14.95 -25.03
C SER A 100 1.88 -13.56 -24.45
N LEU A 101 1.85 -12.51 -25.28
CA LEU A 101 1.47 -11.14 -24.88
C LEU A 101 0.01 -11.06 -24.44
N ASP A 102 -0.91 -11.75 -25.12
CA ASP A 102 -2.33 -11.80 -24.74
C ASP A 102 -2.55 -12.52 -23.39
N ILE A 103 -1.86 -13.64 -23.16
CA ILE A 103 -1.90 -14.35 -21.88
C ILE A 103 -1.32 -13.49 -20.76
N THR A 104 -0.16 -12.86 -21.00
CA THR A 104 0.52 -12.05 -19.97
C THR A 104 -0.22 -10.75 -19.65
N ALA A 105 -0.90 -10.14 -20.61
CA ALA A 105 -1.77 -9.00 -20.36
C ALA A 105 -2.83 -9.33 -19.30
N ARG A 106 -3.48 -10.49 -19.43
CA ARG A 106 -4.53 -10.95 -18.49
C ARG A 106 -4.00 -11.36 -17.12
N THR A 107 -2.74 -11.80 -17.02
CA THR A 107 -2.15 -12.24 -15.75
C THR A 107 -1.38 -11.14 -15.00
N ALA A 108 -1.12 -10.00 -15.64
CA ALA A 108 -0.41 -8.84 -15.08
C ALA A 108 -1.00 -8.34 -13.75
N GLY A 109 -2.31 -8.43 -13.55
CA GLY A 109 -2.99 -8.06 -12.30
C GLY A 109 -3.07 -6.56 -12.02
N ASN A 110 -2.84 -5.73 -13.04
CA ASN A 110 -3.02 -4.28 -13.00
C ASN A 110 -3.50 -3.79 -14.36
N VAL A 111 -4.61 -3.05 -14.39
CA VAL A 111 -5.27 -2.62 -15.64
C VAL A 111 -4.36 -1.70 -16.47
N ILE A 112 -3.55 -0.86 -15.83
CA ILE A 112 -2.68 0.07 -16.54
C ILE A 112 -1.54 -0.69 -17.22
N LEU A 113 -1.01 -1.73 -16.57
CA LEU A 113 -0.02 -2.61 -17.18
C LEU A 113 -0.65 -3.46 -18.30
N GLU A 114 -1.85 -3.99 -18.09
CA GLU A 114 -2.61 -4.73 -19.11
C GLU A 114 -2.84 -3.88 -20.37
N GLU A 115 -3.30 -2.63 -20.21
CA GLU A 115 -3.46 -1.69 -21.33
C GLU A 115 -2.13 -1.41 -22.05
N ALA A 116 -1.02 -1.29 -21.31
CA ALA A 116 0.30 -1.10 -21.90
C ALA A 116 0.75 -2.35 -22.69
N ILE A 117 0.54 -3.56 -22.17
CA ILE A 117 0.86 -4.82 -22.85
C ILE A 117 0.01 -4.99 -24.11
N ASN A 118 -1.28 -4.63 -24.04
CA ASN A 118 -2.16 -4.68 -25.21
C ASN A 118 -1.72 -3.71 -26.31
N LYS A 119 -1.21 -2.52 -25.96
CA LYS A 119 -0.60 -1.60 -26.94
C LYS A 119 0.65 -2.20 -27.58
N ILE A 120 1.52 -2.85 -26.80
CA ILE A 120 2.69 -3.56 -27.32
C ILE A 120 2.26 -4.65 -28.30
N ARG A 121 1.27 -5.47 -27.92
CA ARG A 121 0.70 -6.54 -28.76
C ARG A 121 0.22 -6.00 -30.12
N VAL A 122 -0.53 -4.90 -30.12
CA VAL A 122 -1.03 -4.28 -31.37
C VAL A 122 0.11 -3.74 -32.25
N GLY A 123 1.18 -3.20 -31.66
CA GLY A 123 2.37 -2.80 -32.41
C GLY A 123 3.05 -3.99 -33.08
N VAL A 124 3.24 -5.09 -32.34
CA VAL A 124 3.83 -6.34 -32.85
C VAL A 124 2.95 -6.97 -33.94
N GLU A 125 1.62 -6.92 -33.81
CA GLU A 125 0.69 -7.36 -34.86
C GLU A 125 0.87 -6.59 -36.18
N ARG A 126 1.32 -5.34 -36.12
CA ARG A 126 1.61 -4.48 -37.28
C ARG A 126 3.03 -4.64 -37.83
N GLY A 127 3.85 -5.48 -37.20
CA GLY A 127 5.24 -5.70 -37.56
C GLY A 127 6.22 -4.69 -36.96
N GLU A 128 5.80 -3.91 -35.96
CA GLU A 128 6.70 -3.07 -35.17
C GLU A 128 7.53 -3.94 -34.20
N THR A 129 8.68 -3.41 -33.77
CA THR A 129 9.50 -4.09 -32.75
C THR A 129 8.81 -4.07 -31.39
N VAL A 130 9.08 -5.06 -30.54
CA VAL A 130 8.54 -5.09 -29.16
C VAL A 130 9.08 -3.91 -28.33
N THR A 131 10.28 -3.46 -28.69
CA THR A 131 11.05 -2.44 -27.98
C THR A 131 10.45 -1.04 -28.05
N GLU A 132 9.92 -0.62 -29.20
CA GLU A 132 9.39 0.73 -29.39
C GLU A 132 8.16 1.03 -28.51
N PRO A 133 7.13 0.16 -28.49
CA PRO A 133 5.98 0.38 -27.61
C PRO A 133 6.32 0.27 -26.12
N LEU A 134 7.36 -0.51 -25.76
CA LEU A 134 7.88 -0.57 -24.39
C LEU A 134 8.51 0.75 -23.96
N LYS A 135 9.31 1.41 -24.82
CA LYS A 135 9.91 2.72 -24.52
C LYS A 135 8.88 3.84 -24.41
N ALA A 136 7.79 3.75 -25.18
CA ALA A 136 6.71 4.72 -25.15
C ALA A 136 5.79 4.59 -23.92
N SER A 137 5.92 3.48 -23.17
CA SER A 137 5.10 3.23 -21.97
C SER A 137 5.73 3.87 -20.72
N GLU A 138 4.96 4.67 -20.00
CA GLU A 138 5.36 5.25 -18.71
C GLU A 138 5.45 4.19 -17.58
N VAL A 139 4.92 2.99 -17.82
CA VAL A 139 4.87 1.91 -16.82
C VAL A 139 6.17 1.12 -16.79
N PHE A 140 6.80 0.94 -17.95
CA PHE A 140 8.03 0.14 -18.08
C PHE A 140 9.26 1.04 -17.97
N PRO A 141 10.17 0.75 -17.03
CA PRO A 141 11.44 1.48 -16.95
C PRO A 141 12.30 1.24 -18.20
N ASN A 142 13.13 2.24 -18.55
CA ASN A 142 14.02 2.17 -19.72
C ASN A 142 14.89 0.91 -19.77
N MET A 143 15.31 0.40 -18.61
CA MET A 143 16.09 -0.84 -18.50
C MET A 143 15.35 -2.03 -19.12
N VAL A 144 14.04 -2.17 -18.88
CA VAL A 144 13.22 -3.25 -19.44
C VAL A 144 13.23 -3.19 -20.96
N ALA A 145 12.98 -2.00 -21.52
CA ALA A 145 12.96 -1.81 -22.96
C ALA A 145 14.33 -2.08 -23.61
N GLN A 146 15.43 -1.70 -22.95
CA GLN A 146 16.79 -1.98 -23.44
C GLN A 146 17.10 -3.47 -23.45
N MET A 147 16.79 -4.19 -22.37
CA MET A 147 17.04 -5.63 -22.29
C MET A 147 16.18 -6.41 -23.28
N VAL A 148 14.93 -6.01 -23.49
CA VAL A 148 14.06 -6.57 -24.53
C VAL A 148 14.66 -6.32 -25.92
N GLY A 149 15.15 -5.11 -26.21
CA GLY A 149 15.79 -4.82 -27.50
C GLY A 149 17.03 -5.65 -27.76
N ILE A 150 17.86 -5.90 -26.74
CA ILE A 150 19.00 -6.83 -26.85
C ILE A 150 18.50 -8.25 -27.13
N GLY A 151 17.47 -8.70 -26.43
CA GLY A 151 16.87 -10.02 -26.64
C GLY A 151 16.27 -10.20 -28.03
N GLU A 152 15.62 -9.17 -28.56
CA GLU A 152 15.02 -9.14 -29.90
C GLU A 152 16.10 -9.20 -31.00
N GLN A 153 17.21 -8.46 -30.83
CA GLN A 153 18.34 -8.48 -31.78
C GLN A 153 19.13 -9.79 -31.75
N THR A 154 19.27 -10.40 -30.58
CA THR A 154 20.06 -11.64 -30.38
C THR A 154 19.22 -12.90 -30.53
N GLY A 155 17.91 -12.78 -30.69
CA GLY A 155 16.97 -13.91 -30.70
C GLY A 155 16.80 -14.59 -29.33
N ALA A 156 17.31 -13.98 -28.24
CA ALA A 156 17.30 -14.52 -26.88
C ALA A 156 16.34 -13.73 -25.97
N LEU A 157 15.14 -13.43 -26.48
CA LEU A 157 14.14 -12.61 -25.78
C LEU A 157 13.68 -13.27 -24.47
N ASP A 158 13.51 -14.58 -24.47
CA ASP A 158 13.10 -15.38 -23.32
C ASP A 158 14.13 -15.32 -22.18
N ALA A 159 15.42 -15.45 -22.50
CA ALA A 159 16.52 -15.33 -21.56
C ALA A 159 16.65 -13.92 -20.98
N MET A 160 16.49 -12.88 -21.80
CA MET A 160 16.53 -11.49 -21.32
C MET A 160 15.33 -11.17 -20.41
N LEU A 161 14.13 -11.63 -20.76
CA LEU A 161 12.94 -11.50 -19.92
C LEU A 161 13.09 -12.25 -18.59
N GLY A 162 13.74 -13.42 -18.59
CA GLY A 162 14.06 -14.16 -17.36
C GLY A 162 14.93 -13.34 -16.41
N LYS A 163 15.99 -12.71 -16.93
CA LYS A 163 16.85 -11.82 -16.12
C LYS A 163 16.11 -10.60 -15.58
N ILE A 164 15.21 -10.01 -16.38
CA ILE A 164 14.36 -8.90 -15.92
C ILE A 164 13.46 -9.37 -14.77
N ALA A 165 12.86 -10.55 -14.90
CA ALA A 165 12.03 -11.14 -13.86
C ALA A 165 12.81 -11.35 -12.56
N ASP A 166 13.97 -12.02 -12.63
CA ASP A 166 14.84 -12.26 -11.46
C ASP A 166 15.21 -10.95 -10.75
N PHE A 167 15.59 -9.92 -11.51
CA PHE A 167 15.93 -8.61 -10.97
C PHE A 167 14.76 -7.94 -10.26
N TYR A 168 13.57 -7.91 -10.88
CA TYR A 168 12.42 -7.26 -10.26
C TYR A 168 11.82 -8.07 -9.11
N GLU A 169 11.91 -9.40 -9.11
CA GLU A 169 11.56 -10.23 -7.96
C GLU A 169 12.44 -9.90 -6.75
N GLN A 170 13.77 -9.79 -6.93
CA GLN A 170 14.70 -9.37 -5.87
C GLN A 170 14.42 -7.94 -5.36
N GLU A 171 14.08 -7.02 -6.26
CA GLU A 171 13.71 -5.65 -5.91
C GLU A 171 12.39 -5.57 -5.14
N VAL A 172 11.45 -6.48 -5.40
CA VAL A 172 10.20 -6.62 -4.64
C VAL A 172 10.50 -7.15 -3.25
N ASP A 173 11.27 -8.22 -3.13
CA ASP A 173 11.63 -8.81 -1.84
C ASP A 173 12.37 -7.81 -0.95
N SER A 174 13.32 -7.07 -1.52
CA SER A 174 14.07 -6.02 -0.82
C SER A 174 13.16 -4.88 -0.35
N ALA A 175 12.18 -4.48 -1.16
CA ALA A 175 11.23 -3.45 -0.80
C ALA A 175 10.26 -3.89 0.30
N ILE A 176 9.82 -5.15 0.26
CA ILE A 176 8.99 -5.75 1.32
C ILE A 176 9.79 -5.84 2.63
N ALA A 177 11.04 -6.30 2.58
CA ALA A 177 11.91 -6.34 3.75
C ALA A 177 12.11 -4.95 4.37
N SER A 178 12.37 -3.94 3.53
CA SER A 178 12.51 -2.54 3.97
C SER A 178 11.24 -2.01 4.65
N LEU A 179 10.07 -2.36 4.12
CA LEU A 179 8.79 -2.01 4.74
C LEU A 179 8.62 -2.64 6.12
N LEU A 180 9.00 -3.91 6.28
CA LEU A 180 8.96 -4.59 7.57
C LEU A 180 9.91 -3.93 8.59
N THR A 181 11.10 -3.51 8.16
CA THR A 181 12.03 -2.76 9.02
C THR A 181 11.46 -1.42 9.49
N LEU A 182 10.67 -0.73 8.67
CA LEU A 182 10.02 0.53 9.06
C LEU A 182 8.88 0.35 10.08
N ILE A 183 8.27 -0.83 10.17
CA ILE A 183 7.21 -1.11 11.15
C ILE A 183 7.76 -1.04 12.58
N GLU A 184 8.99 -1.47 12.81
CA GLU A 184 9.60 -1.53 14.16
C GLU A 184 9.71 -0.13 14.82
N PRO A 185 10.32 0.91 14.19
CA PRO A 185 10.33 2.26 14.75
C PRO A 185 8.94 2.85 14.97
N VAL A 186 7.99 2.58 14.07
CA VAL A 186 6.60 3.05 14.21
C VAL A 186 5.94 2.44 15.43
N MET A 187 6.13 1.14 15.66
CA MET A 187 5.63 0.43 16.84
C MET A 187 6.23 0.96 18.14
N ILE A 188 7.55 1.18 18.17
CA ILE A 188 8.25 1.75 19.34
C ILE A 188 7.76 3.18 19.61
N GLY A 189 7.63 4.02 18.58
CA GLY A 189 7.12 5.38 18.70
C GLY A 189 5.67 5.40 19.22
N PHE A 190 4.81 4.54 18.69
CA PHE A 190 3.43 4.39 19.15
C PHE A 190 3.34 3.95 20.60
N LEU A 191 4.13 2.94 21.01
CA LEU A 191 4.19 2.48 22.40
C LEU A 191 4.71 3.59 23.32
N GLY A 192 5.75 4.32 22.91
CA GLY A 192 6.31 5.44 23.67
C GLY A 192 5.29 6.55 23.89
N VAL A 193 4.56 6.97 22.85
CA VAL A 193 3.49 7.98 22.97
C VAL A 193 2.36 7.48 23.86
N THR A 194 1.97 6.20 23.71
CA THR A 194 0.88 5.61 24.51
C THR A 194 1.24 5.55 25.99
N ILE A 195 2.41 5.00 26.32
CA ILE A 195 2.90 4.90 27.70
C ILE A 195 3.11 6.29 28.29
N GLY A 196 3.75 7.20 27.54
CA GLY A 196 3.95 8.59 27.98
C GLY A 196 2.63 9.31 28.28
N SER A 197 1.61 9.11 27.44
CA SER A 197 0.28 9.68 27.66
C SER A 197 -0.38 9.14 28.93
N ILE A 198 -0.25 7.83 29.21
CA ILE A 198 -0.78 7.21 30.43
C ILE A 198 -0.09 7.77 31.67
N VAL A 199 1.24 7.88 31.66
CA VAL A 199 2.03 8.42 32.77
C VAL A 199 1.61 9.87 33.04
N ILE A 200 1.55 10.73 32.02
CA ILE A 200 1.12 12.13 32.18
C ILE A 200 -0.31 12.19 32.75
N ALA A 201 -1.24 11.41 32.21
CA ALA A 201 -2.63 11.39 32.66
C ALA A 201 -2.78 10.93 34.13
N MET A 202 -1.88 10.06 34.60
CA MET A 202 -1.88 9.55 35.97
C MET A 202 -1.23 10.52 36.97
N TYR A 203 -0.10 11.14 36.62
CA TYR A 203 0.66 12.01 37.54
C TYR A 203 0.14 13.44 37.60
N LEU A 204 -0.45 13.96 36.53
CA LEU A 204 -0.95 15.34 36.50
C LEU A 204 -2.01 15.62 37.60
N PRO A 205 -2.98 14.73 37.87
CA PRO A 205 -3.86 14.84 39.04
C PRO A 205 -3.12 14.91 40.38
N LEU A 206 -2.08 14.09 40.58
CA LEU A 206 -1.29 14.08 41.82
C LEU A 206 -0.58 15.43 42.04
N PHE A 207 0.00 16.01 41.00
CA PHE A 207 0.62 17.34 41.10
C PHE A 207 -0.40 18.42 41.46
N THR A 208 -1.61 18.36 40.90
CA THR A 208 -2.66 19.32 41.25
C THR A 208 -3.14 19.16 42.70
N LEU A 209 -3.17 17.93 43.23
CA LEU A 209 -3.53 17.67 44.63
C LEU A 209 -2.45 18.16 45.60
N ILE A 210 -1.18 17.85 45.32
CA ILE A 210 -0.04 18.30 46.14
C ILE A 210 0.07 19.83 46.12
N GLY A 211 -0.10 20.47 44.96
CA GLY A 211 -0.10 21.92 44.83
C GLY A 211 -1.21 22.58 45.65
N LYS A 212 -2.41 21.99 45.68
CA LYS A 212 -3.53 22.47 46.51
C LYS A 212 -3.28 22.30 48.00
N MET A 213 -2.66 21.18 48.42
CA MET A 213 -2.28 20.99 49.83
C MET A 213 -1.13 21.90 50.26
N SER A 214 -0.18 22.22 49.35
CA SER A 214 0.93 23.14 49.63
C SER A 214 0.52 24.62 49.69
N GLN A 215 -0.59 25.00 49.04
CA GLN A 215 -1.20 26.33 49.16
C GLN A 215 -2.26 26.42 50.28
N GLY A 216 -2.52 25.29 50.96
CA GLY A 216 -3.39 25.20 52.14
C GLY A 216 -2.66 25.61 53.42
N ASN A 217 -2.13 26.84 53.43
CA ASN A 217 -1.98 27.77 54.54
C ASN A 217 -2.19 29.17 53.97
#